data_AF-A0A0M0G6M5-F1
#
_entry.id   AF-A0A0M0G6M5-F1
#
_cell.length_a   1.000
_cell.length_b   1.000
_cell.length_c   1.000
_cell.angle_alpha   90.00
_cell.angle_beta   90.00
_cell.angle_gamma   90.00
#
_symmetry.space_group_name_H-M   'P 1'
#
loop_
_entity.id
_entity.type
_entity.pdbx_description
1 polymer ?
#
loop_
_entity_poly.entity_id
_entity_poly.type
_entity_poly.pdbx_seq_one_letter_code
_entity_poly.pdbx_strand_id
1 'polypeptide(L)'
;MLYIRYMFYQSLLFTVIVIMNYYLDPYLTPPFTMVDAAAILVSLLVLFVVMMVVVKLYRPFKDVRYRTKFLLSVPAFLLTIAYFVLGAWLFF
;
A
#
# COMPACT_ATOMS: atom_id res chain seq x y z
N MET A 1 -6.08 -9.55 -19.81
CA MET A 1 -5.91 -10.02 -18.41
C MET A 1 -4.74 -9.38 -17.68
N LEU A 2 -3.59 -9.13 -18.33
CA LEU A 2 -2.40 -8.54 -17.68
C LEU A 2 -2.71 -7.21 -16.94
N TYR A 3 -3.39 -6.28 -17.59
CA TYR A 3 -3.70 -4.97 -16.99
C TYR A 3 -4.65 -5.04 -15.77
N ILE A 4 -5.63 -5.95 -15.80
CA ILE A 4 -6.55 -6.18 -14.66
C ILE A 4 -5.79 -6.77 -13.48
N ARG A 5 -4.90 -7.76 -13.73
CA ARG A 5 -4.05 -8.33 -12.69
C ARG A 5 -3.12 -7.28 -12.09
N TYR A 6 -2.52 -6.43 -12.92
CA TYR A 6 -1.71 -5.30 -12.46
C TYR A 6 -2.53 -4.37 -11.56
N MET A 7 -3.72 -3.98 -11.99
CA MET A 7 -4.61 -3.08 -11.26
C MET A 7 -5.02 -3.67 -9.90
N PHE A 8 -5.32 -4.97 -9.84
CA PHE A 8 -5.62 -5.69 -8.59
C PHE A 8 -4.41 -5.74 -7.64
N TYR A 9 -3.23 -6.04 -8.14
CA TYR A 9 -2.02 -6.04 -7.30
C TYR A 9 -1.68 -4.63 -6.81
N GLN A 10 -1.88 -3.62 -7.65
CA GLN A 10 -1.67 -2.23 -7.31
C GLN A 10 -2.65 -1.76 -6.23
N SER A 11 -3.94 -2.14 -6.32
CA SER A 11 -4.92 -1.79 -5.29
C SER A 11 -4.61 -2.49 -3.96
N LEU A 12 -4.15 -3.74 -3.98
CA LEU A 12 -3.73 -4.48 -2.79
C LEU A 12 -2.52 -3.82 -2.12
N LEU A 13 -1.53 -3.39 -2.91
CA LEU A 13 -0.36 -2.66 -2.43
C LEU A 13 -0.78 -1.34 -1.78
N PHE A 14 -1.67 -0.56 -2.39
CA PHE A 14 -2.21 0.66 -1.80
C PHE A 14 -2.97 0.38 -0.50
N THR A 15 -3.74 -0.69 -0.42
CA THR A 15 -4.41 -1.10 0.83
C THR A 15 -3.42 -1.35 1.94
N VAL A 16 -2.33 -2.08 1.68
CA VAL A 16 -1.27 -2.33 2.68
C VAL A 16 -0.65 -1.01 3.17
N ILE A 17 -0.38 -0.08 2.25
CA ILE A 17 0.18 1.25 2.61
C ILE A 17 -0.78 2.03 3.49
N VAL A 18 -2.08 2.07 3.15
CA VAL A 18 -3.10 2.78 3.94
C VAL A 18 -3.20 2.18 5.34
N ILE A 19 -3.25 0.85 5.46
CA ILE A 19 -3.30 0.15 6.75
C ILE A 19 -2.06 0.46 7.58
N MET A 20 -0.86 0.37 6.98
CA MET A 20 0.38 0.71 7.67
C MET A 20 0.37 2.13 8.18
N ASN A 21 -0.04 3.08 7.34
CA ASN A 21 -0.08 4.49 7.71
C ASN A 21 -1.05 4.74 8.86
N TYR A 22 -2.23 4.13 8.85
CA TYR A 22 -3.20 4.20 9.94
C TYR A 22 -2.62 3.69 11.28
N TYR A 23 -1.87 2.58 11.27
CA TYR A 23 -1.25 2.04 12.49
C TYR A 23 0.00 2.80 12.92
N LEU A 24 0.69 3.46 12.00
CA LEU A 24 1.89 4.26 12.28
C LEU A 24 1.56 5.66 12.81
N ASP A 25 0.39 6.19 12.46
CA ASP A 25 -0.03 7.56 12.80
C ASP A 25 0.14 7.91 14.29
N PRO A 26 -0.25 7.05 15.26
CA PRO A 26 -0.06 7.35 16.67
C PRO A 26 1.41 7.51 17.08
N TYR A 27 2.31 6.75 16.45
CA TYR A 27 3.75 6.71 16.79
C TYR A 27 4.57 7.81 16.09
N LEU A 28 3.97 8.54 15.15
CA LEU A 28 4.60 9.65 14.42
C LEU A 28 4.29 11.03 15.03
N THR A 29 3.46 11.07 16.08
CA THR A 29 3.09 12.31 16.77
C THR A 29 4.00 12.59 17.97
N PRO A 30 4.41 13.86 18.22
CA PRO A 30 5.16 14.21 19.42
C PRO A 30 4.33 14.04 20.71
N PRO A 31 4.95 13.74 21.86
CA PRO A 31 6.39 13.58 22.09
C PRO A 31 6.90 12.19 21.66
N PHE A 32 8.03 12.17 20.95
CA PHE A 32 8.63 10.91 20.47
C PHE A 32 9.30 10.15 21.62
N THR A 33 8.91 8.89 21.80
CA THR A 33 9.33 7.99 22.88
C THR A 33 10.15 6.81 22.34
N MET A 34 10.77 6.03 23.24
CA MET A 34 11.47 4.79 22.85
C MET A 34 10.53 3.74 22.21
N VAL A 35 9.25 3.76 22.55
CA VAL A 35 8.24 2.86 21.94
C VAL A 35 8.03 3.23 20.48
N ASP A 36 8.03 4.51 20.15
CA ASP A 36 7.88 5.01 18.79
C ASP A 36 9.10 4.63 17.93
N ALA A 37 10.30 4.69 18.50
CA ALA A 37 11.52 4.21 17.83
C ALA A 37 11.43 2.71 17.48
N ALA A 38 10.91 1.88 18.39
CA ALA A 38 10.69 0.47 18.13
C ALA A 38 9.60 0.24 17.06
N ALA A 39 8.51 1.01 17.10
CA ALA A 39 7.44 0.94 16.10
C ALA A 39 7.93 1.29 14.69
N ILE A 40 8.78 2.32 14.56
CA ILE A 40 9.44 2.68 13.29
C ILE A 40 10.35 1.54 12.82
N LEU A 41 11.14 0.95 13.70
CA LEU A 41 12.04 -0.15 13.35
C LEU A 41 11.27 -1.37 12.82
N VAL A 42 10.19 -1.75 13.50
CA VAL A 42 9.29 -2.83 13.05
C VAL A 42 8.68 -2.48 11.71
N SER A 43 8.20 -1.26 11.54
CA SER A 43 7.59 -0.80 10.29
C SER A 43 8.58 -0.82 9.11
N LEU A 44 9.84 -0.47 9.34
CA LEU A 44 10.90 -0.60 8.34
C LEU A 44 11.13 -2.06 7.92
N LEU A 45 11.13 -3.00 8.88
CA LEU A 45 11.23 -4.43 8.57
C LEU A 45 10.03 -4.91 7.74
N VAL A 46 8.82 -4.50 8.08
CA VAL A 46 7.63 -4.89 7.30
C VAL A 46 7.68 -4.27 5.91
N LEU A 47 8.07 -2.99 5.76
CA LEU A 47 8.26 -2.34 4.46
C LEU A 47 9.30 -3.07 3.61
N PHE A 48 10.39 -3.55 4.21
CA PHE A 48 11.40 -4.32 3.51
C PHE A 48 10.84 -5.64 2.95
N VAL A 49 10.05 -6.37 3.74
CA VAL A 49 9.36 -7.59 3.28
C VAL A 49 8.37 -7.28 2.16
N VAL A 50 7.55 -6.22 2.32
CA VAL A 50 6.61 -5.78 1.30
C VAL A 50 7.35 -5.45 0.00
N MET A 51 8.47 -4.74 0.06
CA MET A 51 9.27 -4.40 -1.12
C MET A 51 9.80 -5.66 -1.84
N MET A 52 10.27 -6.67 -1.11
CA MET A 52 10.68 -7.94 -1.74
C MET A 52 9.51 -8.63 -2.47
N VAL A 53 8.34 -8.67 -1.83
CA VAL A 53 7.13 -9.25 -2.41
C VAL A 53 6.73 -8.48 -3.67
N VAL A 54 6.74 -7.14 -3.62
CA VAL A 54 6.43 -6.26 -4.76
C VAL A 54 7.39 -6.51 -5.91
N VAL A 55 8.70 -6.57 -5.69
CA VAL A 55 9.67 -6.87 -6.76
C VAL A 55 9.35 -8.21 -7.45
N LYS A 56 8.98 -9.23 -6.68
CA LYS A 56 8.62 -10.55 -7.21
C LYS A 56 7.29 -10.54 -7.96
N LEU A 57 6.28 -9.87 -7.40
CA LEU A 57 4.93 -9.73 -7.99
C LEU A 57 4.94 -8.91 -9.27
N TYR A 58 5.78 -7.87 -9.33
CA TYR A 58 5.83 -6.94 -10.45
C TYR A 58 6.74 -7.40 -11.59
N ARG A 59 7.56 -8.44 -11.37
CA ARG A 59 8.46 -9.04 -12.38
C ARG A 59 7.76 -9.41 -13.70
N PRO A 60 6.54 -9.98 -13.73
CA PRO A 60 5.82 -10.29 -14.97
C PRO A 60 5.32 -9.06 -15.73
N PHE A 61 5.30 -7.89 -15.09
CA PHE A 61 4.85 -6.62 -15.68
C PHE A 61 6.02 -5.73 -16.10
N LYS A 62 7.25 -6.27 -16.19
CA LYS A 62 8.45 -5.50 -16.53
C LYS A 62 8.34 -4.85 -17.91
N ASP A 63 7.74 -5.55 -18.87
CA ASP A 63 7.59 -5.10 -20.27
C ASP A 63 6.52 -4.03 -20.45
N VAL A 64 5.68 -3.79 -19.44
CA VAL A 64 4.65 -2.74 -19.50
C VAL A 64 5.32 -1.37 -19.34
N ARG A 65 5.06 -0.48 -20.31
CA ARG A 65 5.55 0.91 -20.31
C ARG A 65 5.18 1.64 -19.02
N TYR A 66 6.11 2.45 -18.50
CA TYR A 66 5.90 3.24 -17.28
C TYR A 66 4.66 4.15 -17.35
N ARG A 67 4.36 4.73 -18.53
CA ARG A 67 3.17 5.56 -18.72
C ARG A 67 1.87 4.78 -18.48
N THR A 68 1.79 3.54 -18.96
CA THR A 68 0.63 2.67 -18.76
C THR A 68 0.51 2.21 -17.30
N LYS A 69 1.63 1.94 -16.64
CA LYS A 69 1.66 1.64 -15.19
C LYS A 69 1.10 2.80 -14.36
N PHE A 70 1.51 4.02 -14.67
CA PHE A 70 1.00 5.22 -14.01
C PHE A 70 -0.50 5.40 -14.28
N LEU A 71 -0.92 5.28 -15.54
CA LEU A 71 -2.34 5.40 -15.90
C LEU A 71 -3.24 4.36 -15.20
N LEU A 72 -2.73 3.14 -14.98
CA LEU A 72 -3.44 2.08 -14.26
C LEU A 72 -3.40 2.24 -12.74
N SER A 73 -2.42 2.96 -12.20
CA SER A 73 -2.34 3.22 -10.76
C SER A 73 -3.40 4.19 -10.27
N VAL A 74 -3.81 5.16 -11.08
CA VAL A 74 -4.88 6.10 -10.74
C VAL A 74 -6.21 5.40 -10.44
N PRO A 75 -6.78 4.56 -11.34
CA PRO A 75 -8.01 3.85 -11.04
C PRO A 75 -7.83 2.80 -9.93
N ALA A 76 -6.65 2.20 -9.80
CA ALA A 76 -6.36 1.30 -8.67
C ALA A 76 -6.45 2.02 -7.32
N PHE A 77 -5.93 3.26 -7.24
CA PHE A 77 -5.99 4.09 -6.05
C PHE A 77 -7.42 4.51 -5.71
N LEU A 78 -8.20 4.93 -6.72
CA LEU A 78 -9.61 5.26 -6.55
C LEU A 78 -10.43 4.05 -6.04
N LEU A 79 -10.14 2.84 -6.55
CA LEU A 79 -10.76 1.62 -6.04
C LEU A 79 -10.41 1.34 -4.58
N THR A 80 -9.14 1.52 -4.20
CA THR A 80 -8.73 1.36 -2.81
C THR A 80 -9.49 2.34 -1.91
N ILE A 81 -9.57 3.62 -2.28
CA ILE A 81 -10.35 4.61 -1.50
C ILE A 81 -11.81 4.19 -1.41
N ALA A 82 -12.44 3.83 -2.54
CA ALA A 82 -13.83 3.41 -2.56
C ALA A 82 -14.08 2.21 -1.63
N TYR A 83 -13.17 1.24 -1.59
CA TYR A 83 -13.24 0.10 -0.69
C TYR A 83 -13.20 0.51 0.79
N PHE A 84 -12.30 1.40 1.18
CA PHE A 84 -12.22 1.90 2.56
C PHE A 84 -13.45 2.72 2.95
N VAL A 85 -13.91 3.60 2.07
CA VAL A 85 -15.11 4.42 2.32
C VAL A 85 -16.32 3.51 2.49
N LEU A 86 -16.58 2.59 1.56
CA LEU A 86 -17.69 1.64 1.68
C LEU A 86 -17.60 0.76 2.93
N GLY A 87 -16.39 0.31 3.28
CA GLY A 87 -16.15 -0.41 4.53
C GLY A 87 -16.57 0.44 5.74
N ALA A 88 -16.12 1.69 5.81
CA ALA A 88 -16.50 2.59 6.90
C ALA A 88 -18.03 2.77 7.00
N TRP A 89 -18.73 2.97 5.88
CA TRP A 89 -20.19 3.10 5.85
C TRP A 89 -20.96 1.83 6.26
N LEU A 90 -20.36 0.65 6.13
CA LEU A 90 -21.01 -0.63 6.48
C LEU A 90 -20.82 -1.00 7.95
N PHE A 91 -19.75 -0.50 8.59
CA PHE A 91 -19.37 -0.86 9.96
C PHE A 91 -19.62 0.25 11.00
N PHE A 92 -19.98 1.46 10.56
CA PHE A 92 -20.40 2.60 11.40
C PHE A 92 -21.81 3.05 11.02
#